data_AF-A0A8T5QL25-F1
#
_entry.id   AF-A0A8T5QL25-F1
#
_cell.length_a   1.000
_cell.length_b   1.000
_cell.length_c   1.000
_cell.angle_alpha   90.00
_cell.angle_beta   90.00
_cell.angle_gamma   90.00
#
_symmetry.space_group_name_H-M   'P 1'
#
loop_
_entity.id
_entity.type
_entity.pdbx_description
1 polymer ?
#
loop_
_entity_poly.entity_id
_entity_poly.type
_entity_poly.pdbx_seq_one_letter_code
_entity_poly.pdbx_strand_id
1 'polypeptide(L)'
;MNIPVVMTSMSRHDHLSSASLSLAKELSLGRKVFYINNPYTYKDNVVSWKGARIFSFSVDYPNLFVVETEKVLPINFLPDNFLYDVVSGINNKIFNKSFKDIVKHHNIRKKEYILFNSFNPFYGIKIPGILEPLLTIYQSRDDIASAPYVKKHGVRLELEWIKKSE
;
A
#
# COMPACT_ATOMS: atom_id res chain seq x y z
N MET A 1 10.86 -13.38 17.71
CA MET A 1 11.41 -12.47 16.68
C MET A 1 10.36 -11.43 16.34
N ASN A 2 10.71 -10.15 16.39
CA ASN A 2 9.75 -9.07 16.15
C ASN A 2 9.88 -8.55 14.70
N ILE A 3 9.24 -9.22 13.75
CA ILE A 3 9.38 -8.94 12.32
C ILE A 3 8.50 -7.72 11.96
N PRO A 4 9.05 -6.62 11.41
CA PRO A 4 8.28 -5.47 10.96
C PRO A 4 7.26 -5.83 9.88
N VAL A 5 6.15 -5.08 9.85
CA VAL A 5 5.11 -5.22 8.82
C VAL A 5 5.02 -3.93 8.03
N VAL A 6 5.10 -4.04 6.70
CA VAL A 6 4.74 -2.97 5.79
C VAL A 6 3.34 -3.26 5.28
N MET A 7 2.39 -2.40 5.64
CA MET A 7 0.98 -2.61 5.38
C MET A 7 0.47 -1.61 4.33
N THR A 8 -0.34 -2.06 3.39
CA THR A 8 -1.04 -1.20 2.43
C THR A 8 -2.53 -1.55 2.39
N SER A 9 -3.36 -0.56 2.05
CA SER A 9 -4.82 -0.67 1.91
C SER A 9 -5.31 0.39 0.91
N MET A 10 -6.52 0.23 0.39
CA MET A 10 -7.20 1.31 -0.33
C MET A 10 -7.61 2.46 0.59
N SER A 11 -7.76 2.19 1.89
CA SER A 11 -8.08 3.21 2.88
C SER A 11 -6.82 3.92 3.37
N ARG A 12 -6.90 5.24 3.49
CA ARG A 12 -5.91 6.08 4.15
C ARG A 12 -6.12 6.10 5.67
N HIS A 13 -5.07 6.44 6.43
CA HIS A 13 -5.05 6.44 7.90
C HIS A 13 -6.03 7.43 8.58
N ASP A 14 -6.50 8.44 7.86
CA ASP A 14 -7.48 9.44 8.30
C ASP A 14 -8.91 8.89 8.30
N HIS A 15 -9.15 7.77 7.60
CA HIS A 15 -10.39 7.03 7.71
C HIS A 15 -10.40 6.18 8.99
N LEU A 16 -10.80 6.83 10.09
CA LEU A 16 -10.84 6.28 11.46
C LEU A 16 -11.59 4.94 11.59
N SER A 17 -12.56 4.65 10.72
CA SER A 17 -13.35 3.41 10.72
C SER A 17 -12.81 2.32 9.78
N SER A 18 -11.64 2.51 9.17
CA SER A 18 -11.08 1.49 8.28
C SER A 18 -10.57 0.29 9.06
N ALA A 19 -11.10 -0.88 8.72
CA ALA A 19 -10.70 -2.12 9.38
C ALA A 19 -9.25 -2.55 9.06
N SER A 20 -8.63 -1.96 8.04
CA SER A 20 -7.18 -2.06 7.80
C SER A 20 -6.37 -1.27 8.84
N LEU A 21 -6.80 -0.07 9.22
CA LEU A 21 -6.12 0.71 10.25
C LEU A 21 -6.26 0.06 11.64
N SER A 22 -7.42 -0.50 11.97
CA SER A 22 -7.61 -1.26 13.22
C SER A 22 -6.64 -2.45 13.30
N LEU A 23 -6.50 -3.21 12.22
CA LEU A 23 -5.51 -4.30 12.16
C LEU A 23 -4.08 -3.79 12.30
N ALA A 24 -3.74 -2.66 11.68
CA ALA A 24 -2.42 -2.04 11.79
C ALA A 24 -2.10 -1.64 13.25
N LYS A 25 -3.07 -1.07 13.95
CA LYS A 25 -2.98 -0.73 15.38
C LYS A 25 -2.70 -1.96 16.23
N GLU A 26 -3.49 -3.02 16.07
CA GLU A 26 -3.31 -4.28 16.81
C GLU A 26 -1.93 -4.89 16.56
N LEU A 27 -1.50 -4.99 15.30
CA LEU A 27 -0.16 -5.47 14.97
C LEU A 27 0.93 -4.59 15.62
N SER A 28 0.72 -3.27 15.67
CA SER A 28 1.71 -2.32 16.19
C SER A 28 1.96 -2.44 17.69
N LEU A 29 1.05 -3.05 18.45
CA LEU A 29 1.27 -3.31 19.88
C LEU A 29 2.49 -4.22 20.11
N GLY A 30 2.75 -5.14 19.17
CA GLY A 30 3.86 -6.07 19.25
C GLY A 30 5.06 -5.71 18.38
N ARG A 31 4.88 -5.01 17.25
CA ARG A 31 5.90 -4.86 16.19
C ARG A 31 5.87 -3.50 15.51
N LYS A 32 6.94 -3.14 14.80
CA LYS A 32 6.91 -1.98 13.91
C LYS A 32 5.96 -2.22 12.75
N VAL A 33 5.04 -1.29 12.53
CA VAL A 33 4.09 -1.32 11.42
C VAL A 33 4.22 -0.04 10.62
N PHE A 34 4.42 -0.16 9.31
CA PHE A 34 4.47 0.95 8.37
C PHE A 34 3.21 0.91 7.52
N TYR A 35 2.24 1.77 7.84
CA TYR A 35 0.98 1.87 7.11
C TYR A 35 1.12 2.86 5.94
N ILE A 36 1.27 2.33 4.72
CA ILE A 36 1.37 3.12 3.51
C ILE A 36 -0.03 3.57 3.09
N ASN A 37 -0.25 4.89 3.10
CA ASN A 37 -1.48 5.47 2.63
C ASN A 37 -1.69 5.17 1.15
N ASN A 38 -2.96 4.94 0.77
CA ASN A 38 -3.33 4.93 -0.63
C ASN A 38 -3.00 6.29 -1.26
N PRO A 39 -2.27 6.33 -2.40
CA PRO A 39 -1.79 7.58 -2.98
C PRO A 39 -2.96 8.45 -3.43
N TYR A 40 -2.82 9.76 -3.23
CA TYR A 40 -3.64 10.73 -3.94
C TYR A 40 -3.26 10.76 -5.41
N THR A 41 -4.22 11.03 -6.26
CA THR A 41 -4.00 11.33 -7.68
C THR A 41 -3.77 12.83 -7.87
N TYR A 42 -3.21 13.22 -9.02
CA TYR A 42 -3.14 14.64 -9.39
C TYR A 42 -4.51 15.30 -9.65
N LYS A 43 -5.60 14.53 -9.73
CA LYS A 43 -6.98 15.07 -9.77
C LYS A 43 -7.51 15.42 -8.38
N ASP A 44 -6.89 14.91 -7.31
CA ASP A 44 -7.35 15.16 -5.94
C ASP A 44 -6.84 16.52 -5.43
N ASN A 45 -7.79 17.41 -5.17
CA ASN A 45 -7.57 18.74 -4.62
C ASN A 45 -7.43 18.69 -3.09
N VAL A 46 -6.33 18.11 -2.62
CA VAL A 46 -6.07 17.91 -1.19
C VAL A 46 -5.10 18.96 -0.68
N VAL A 47 -5.61 19.94 0.07
CA VAL A 47 -4.84 21.01 0.69
C VAL A 47 -3.91 20.49 1.80
N SER A 48 -4.28 19.39 2.46
CA SER A 48 -3.53 18.81 3.58
C SER A 48 -2.32 17.97 3.16
N TRP A 49 -2.15 17.66 1.87
CA TRP A 49 -1.01 16.87 1.40
C TRP A 49 0.27 17.71 1.44
N LYS A 50 1.27 17.21 2.19
CA LYS A 50 2.55 17.90 2.46
C LYS A 50 3.75 17.21 1.81
N GLY A 51 3.54 16.41 0.78
CA GLY A 51 4.59 15.59 0.17
C GLY A 51 4.72 14.19 0.78
N ALA A 52 5.53 13.35 0.14
CA ALA A 52 5.88 12.03 0.66
C ALA A 52 6.71 12.15 1.95
N ARG A 53 6.33 11.39 2.98
CA ARG A 53 6.98 11.43 4.30
C ARG A 53 6.57 10.24 5.17
N ILE A 54 7.37 9.97 6.19
CA ILE A 54 7.10 8.97 7.24
C ILE A 54 6.94 9.71 8.56
N PHE A 55 5.89 9.42 9.33
CA PHE A 55 5.66 10.02 10.64
C PHE A 55 4.96 9.04 11.58
N SER A 56 5.15 9.21 12.89
CA SER A 56 4.47 8.39 13.90
C SER A 56 2.96 8.67 13.89
N PHE A 57 2.15 7.62 13.98
CA PHE A 57 0.68 7.73 13.92
C PHE A 57 0.12 8.49 15.14
N SER A 58 0.42 8.03 16.34
CA SER A 58 0.03 8.67 17.59
C SER A 58 0.93 8.22 18.74
N VAL A 59 0.80 8.90 19.89
CA VAL A 59 1.52 8.54 21.12
C VAL A 59 1.07 7.16 21.64
N ASP A 60 -0.20 6.81 21.49
CA ASP A 60 -0.77 5.54 21.95
C ASP A 60 -0.28 4.33 21.13
N TYR A 61 0.17 4.56 19.89
CA TYR A 61 0.69 3.53 18.98
C TYR A 61 2.11 3.89 18.53
N PRO A 62 3.11 3.81 19.43
CA PRO A 62 4.46 4.31 19.16
C PRO A 62 5.22 3.53 18.07
N ASN A 63 4.77 2.32 17.77
CA ASN A 63 5.34 1.48 16.71
C ASN A 63 4.59 1.56 15.39
N LEU A 64 3.52 2.36 15.31
CA LEU A 64 2.75 2.56 14.08
C LEU A 64 3.23 3.83 13.39
N PHE A 65 3.75 3.67 12.19
CA PHE A 65 4.21 4.75 11.32
C PHE A 65 3.28 4.88 10.14
N VAL A 66 2.84 6.09 9.85
CA VAL A 66 2.13 6.42 8.61
C VAL A 66 3.14 6.81 7.55
N VAL A 67 2.97 6.25 6.36
CA VAL A 67 3.80 6.54 5.20
C VAL A 67 2.93 7.21 4.16
N GLU A 68 3.10 8.53 4.04
CA GLU A 68 2.47 9.33 3.00
C GLU A 68 3.28 9.16 1.71
N THR A 69 2.59 8.88 0.61
CA THR A 69 3.21 8.68 -0.70
C THR A 69 3.23 9.97 -1.52
N GLU A 70 4.01 9.95 -2.60
CA GLU A 70 3.86 10.94 -3.67
C GLU A 70 2.50 10.78 -4.36
N LYS A 71 2.05 11.84 -5.05
CA LYS A 71 0.86 11.76 -5.90
C LYS A 71 1.12 10.90 -7.14
N VAL A 72 0.07 10.23 -7.61
CA VAL A 72 0.10 9.36 -8.80
C VAL A 72 -0.78 9.89 -9.93
N LEU A 73 -0.59 9.36 -11.13
CA LEU A 73 -1.42 9.72 -12.28
C LEU A 73 -2.84 9.14 -12.12
N PRO A 74 -3.89 9.90 -12.45
CA PRO A 74 -5.24 9.38 -12.50
C PRO A 74 -5.37 8.43 -13.71
N ILE A 75 -5.55 7.12 -13.49
CA ILE A 75 -5.56 6.12 -14.59
C ILE A 75 -6.86 5.33 -14.74
N ASN A 76 -7.79 5.44 -13.78
CA ASN A 76 -9.01 4.61 -13.76
C ASN A 76 -9.92 4.81 -14.99
N PHE A 77 -9.78 5.92 -15.70
CA PHE A 77 -10.55 6.19 -16.93
C PHE A 77 -10.02 5.41 -18.14
N LEU A 78 -8.75 4.99 -18.14
CA LEU A 78 -8.13 4.28 -19.26
C LEU A 78 -8.79 2.91 -19.49
N PRO A 79 -8.92 2.45 -20.74
CA PRO A 79 -9.38 1.08 -21.03
C PRO A 79 -8.38 0.05 -20.48
N ASP A 80 -8.85 -1.18 -20.17
CA ASP A 80 -7.99 -2.24 -19.66
C ASP A 80 -7.16 -2.86 -20.81
N ASN A 81 -6.05 -2.23 -21.15
CA ASN A 81 -5.16 -2.62 -22.23
C ASN A 81 -3.70 -2.21 -21.95
N PHE A 82 -2.83 -2.38 -22.94
CA PHE A 82 -1.41 -2.05 -22.83
C PHE A 82 -1.12 -0.63 -22.33
N LEU A 83 -1.94 0.36 -22.72
CA LEU A 83 -1.77 1.74 -22.24
C LEU A 83 -1.99 1.82 -20.73
N TYR A 84 -3.02 1.15 -20.20
CA TYR A 84 -3.23 1.06 -18.76
C TYR A 84 -2.04 0.40 -18.06
N ASP A 85 -1.51 -0.70 -18.59
CA ASP A 85 -0.38 -1.41 -17.98
C ASP A 85 0.89 -0.56 -17.92
N VAL A 86 1.14 0.25 -18.96
CA VAL A 86 2.28 1.20 -18.97
C VAL A 86 2.11 2.27 -17.91
N VAL A 87 0.96 2.94 -17.85
CA VAL A 87 0.76 4.06 -16.91
C VAL A 87 0.60 3.55 -15.47
N SER A 88 -0.04 2.40 -15.25
CA SER A 88 -0.08 1.75 -13.94
C SER A 88 1.32 1.31 -13.48
N GLY A 89 2.21 0.94 -14.41
CA GLY A 89 3.63 0.73 -14.13
C GLY A 89 4.34 1.97 -13.61
N ILE A 90 4.03 3.16 -14.14
CA ILE A 90 4.56 4.43 -13.63
C ILE A 90 4.05 4.69 -12.22
N ASN A 91 2.74 4.56 -11.99
CA ASN A 91 2.15 4.72 -10.66
C ASN A 91 2.75 3.73 -9.64
N ASN A 92 2.98 2.47 -10.04
CA ASN A 92 3.66 1.49 -9.19
C ASN A 92 5.09 1.90 -8.84
N LYS A 93 5.86 2.46 -9.78
CA LYS A 93 7.21 2.98 -9.49
C LYS A 93 7.17 4.12 -8.46
N ILE A 94 6.22 5.04 -8.61
CA ILE A 94 5.99 6.14 -7.66
C ILE A 94 5.64 5.57 -6.28
N PHE A 95 4.70 4.64 -6.21
CA PHE A 95 4.29 3.98 -4.97
C PHE A 95 5.46 3.23 -4.32
N ASN A 96 6.25 2.49 -5.10
CA ASN A 96 7.41 1.73 -4.61
C ASN A 96 8.52 2.60 -4.01
N LYS A 97 8.53 3.91 -4.28
CA LYS A 97 9.43 4.86 -3.59
C LYS A 97 9.19 4.82 -2.08
N SER A 98 7.93 4.69 -1.64
CA SER A 98 7.58 4.58 -0.21
C SER A 98 8.22 3.35 0.46
N PHE A 99 8.21 2.19 -0.21
CA PHE A 99 8.90 0.99 0.28
C PHE A 99 10.40 1.21 0.42
N LYS A 100 11.01 1.81 -0.61
CA LYS A 100 12.44 2.14 -0.60
C LYS A 100 12.78 3.07 0.56
N ASP A 101 11.92 4.07 0.80
CA ASP A 101 12.11 5.02 1.89
C ASP A 101 11.97 4.33 3.24
N ILE A 102 10.98 3.46 3.46
CA ILE A 102 10.85 2.67 4.70
C ILE A 102 12.13 1.85 4.96
N VAL A 103 12.53 1.04 3.97
CA VAL A 103 13.69 0.16 4.07
C VAL A 103 14.96 0.95 4.38
N LYS A 104 15.17 2.08 3.71
CA LYS A 104 16.35 2.94 3.91
C LYS A 104 16.33 3.64 5.27
N HIS A 105 15.23 4.27 5.66
CA HIS A 105 15.17 5.06 6.90
C HIS A 105 15.18 4.18 8.16
N HIS A 106 14.70 2.94 8.06
CA HIS A 106 14.60 2.02 9.21
C HIS A 106 15.60 0.86 9.16
N ASN A 107 16.55 0.88 8.23
CA ASN A 107 17.59 -0.15 8.06
C ASN A 107 17.03 -1.58 7.96
N ILE A 108 15.90 -1.73 7.27
CA ILE A 108 15.23 -3.04 7.07
C ILE A 108 15.80 -3.66 5.80
N ARG A 109 16.37 -4.87 5.86
CA ARG A 109 16.93 -5.51 4.67
C ARG A 109 15.88 -6.36 3.96
N LYS A 110 16.25 -6.82 2.76
CA LYS A 110 15.52 -7.82 1.99
C LYS A 110 15.24 -9.05 2.89
N LYS A 111 14.05 -9.64 2.80
CA LYS A 111 13.61 -10.79 3.61
C LYS A 111 13.55 -10.56 5.13
N GLU A 112 13.50 -9.31 5.61
CA GLU A 112 13.40 -8.99 7.05
C GLU A 112 12.06 -8.36 7.45
N TYR A 113 11.08 -8.33 6.55
CA TYR A 113 9.77 -7.74 6.83
C TYR A 113 8.66 -8.48 6.09
N ILE A 114 7.43 -8.35 6.59
CA ILE A 114 6.22 -8.88 5.95
C ILE A 114 5.56 -7.75 5.17
N LEU A 115 5.18 -8.03 3.94
CA LEU A 115 4.26 -7.18 3.19
C LEU A 115 2.82 -7.67 3.43
N PHE A 116 2.01 -6.84 4.07
CA PHE A 116 0.59 -7.10 4.28
C PHE A 116 -0.24 -6.18 3.40
N ASN A 117 -0.83 -6.72 2.34
CA ASN A 117 -1.79 -6.01 1.51
C ASN A 117 -3.22 -6.30 1.99
N SER A 118 -3.81 -5.33 2.69
CA SER A 118 -5.20 -5.37 3.13
C SER A 118 -6.08 -4.73 2.07
N PHE A 119 -6.42 -5.49 1.03
CA PHE A 119 -7.40 -5.11 0.00
C PHE A 119 -7.00 -3.87 -0.83
N ASN A 120 -5.77 -3.84 -1.36
CA ASN A 120 -5.33 -2.87 -2.37
C ASN A 120 -4.83 -3.57 -3.65
N PRO A 121 -5.69 -3.75 -4.67
CA PRO A 121 -5.27 -4.43 -5.89
C PRO A 121 -4.36 -3.57 -6.77
N PHE A 122 -4.34 -2.24 -6.62
CA PHE A 122 -3.80 -1.34 -7.66
C PHE A 122 -2.30 -1.06 -7.57
N TYR A 123 -1.72 -1.12 -6.38
CA TYR A 123 -0.35 -0.66 -6.13
C TYR A 123 0.47 -1.68 -5.38
N GLY A 124 1.77 -1.77 -5.68
CA GLY A 124 2.71 -2.66 -4.98
C GLY A 124 2.75 -4.09 -5.52
N ILE A 125 2.09 -4.37 -6.65
CA ILE A 125 2.12 -5.70 -7.30
C ILE A 125 3.56 -6.05 -7.67
N LYS A 126 4.27 -5.13 -8.32
CA LYS A 126 5.64 -5.35 -8.78
C LYS A 126 6.60 -4.62 -7.86
N ILE A 127 7.17 -5.33 -6.89
CA ILE A 127 8.20 -4.79 -5.99
C ILE A 127 9.58 -5.21 -6.52
N PRO A 128 10.55 -4.29 -6.65
CA PRO A 128 11.91 -4.64 -7.04
C PRO A 128 12.51 -5.71 -6.13
N GLY A 129 13.26 -6.68 -6.67
CA GLY A 129 13.84 -7.78 -5.87
C GLY A 129 14.80 -7.36 -4.76
N ILE A 130 15.40 -6.15 -4.85
CA ILE A 130 16.19 -5.57 -3.76
C ILE A 130 15.34 -5.20 -2.52
N LEU A 131 14.03 -5.03 -2.71
CA LEU A 131 13.04 -4.75 -1.68
C LEU A 131 12.19 -5.98 -1.35
N GLU A 132 12.57 -7.19 -1.77
CA GLU A 132 11.72 -8.37 -1.61
C GLU A 132 11.38 -8.64 -0.12
N PRO A 133 10.09 -8.77 0.24
CA PRO A 133 9.67 -9.10 1.59
C PRO A 133 9.94 -10.57 1.93
N LEU A 134 9.99 -10.89 3.23
CA LEU A 134 10.05 -12.26 3.74
C LEU A 134 8.82 -13.05 3.30
N LEU A 135 7.65 -12.45 3.48
CA LEU A 135 6.34 -13.01 3.16
C LEU A 135 5.47 -11.89 2.58
N THR A 136 4.65 -12.23 1.58
CA THR A 136 3.61 -11.34 1.05
C THR A 136 2.25 -11.95 1.36
N ILE A 137 1.43 -11.22 2.10
CA ILE A 137 0.06 -11.59 2.46
C ILE A 137 -0.88 -10.68 1.70
N TYR A 138 -1.84 -11.26 0.98
CA TYR A 138 -2.96 -10.54 0.40
C TYR A 138 -4.25 -10.94 1.10
N GLN A 139 -4.87 -9.99 1.79
CA GLN A 139 -6.17 -10.16 2.43
C GLN A 139 -7.23 -9.51 1.55
N SER A 140 -8.05 -10.33 0.89
CA SER A 140 -9.30 -9.88 0.30
C SER A 140 -10.37 -9.69 1.38
N ARG A 141 -11.27 -8.72 1.22
CA ARG A 141 -12.32 -8.39 2.20
C ARG A 141 -13.70 -8.35 1.57
N ASP A 142 -13.80 -7.69 0.42
CA ASP A 142 -15.05 -7.53 -0.31
C ASP A 142 -14.91 -8.14 -1.71
N ASP A 143 -16.03 -8.46 -2.33
CA ASP A 143 -16.04 -8.85 -3.73
C ASP A 143 -15.74 -7.65 -4.64
N ILE A 144 -14.50 -7.56 -5.13
CA ILE A 144 -14.05 -6.53 -6.07
C ILE A 144 -14.92 -6.53 -7.34
N ALA A 145 -15.46 -7.67 -7.76
CA ALA A 145 -16.30 -7.77 -8.95
C ALA A 145 -17.67 -7.10 -8.76
N SER A 146 -18.09 -6.91 -7.52
CA SER A 146 -19.34 -6.25 -7.13
C SER A 146 -19.20 -4.74 -6.91
N ALA A 147 -17.97 -4.22 -6.79
CA ALA A 147 -17.70 -2.80 -6.52
C ALA A 147 -17.45 -2.00 -7.83
N PRO A 148 -18.39 -1.16 -8.30
CA PRO A 148 -18.36 -0.58 -9.65
C PRO A 148 -17.12 0.27 -9.95
N TYR A 149 -16.58 0.95 -8.94
CA TYR A 149 -15.44 1.85 -9.08
C TYR A 149 -14.10 1.12 -9.25
N VAL A 150 -13.97 -0.08 -8.67
CA VAL A 150 -12.71 -0.85 -8.69
C VAL A 150 -12.73 -1.98 -9.71
N LYS A 151 -13.93 -2.47 -10.07
CA LYS A 151 -14.13 -3.64 -10.95
C LYS A 151 -13.34 -3.61 -12.24
N LYS A 152 -13.26 -2.45 -12.92
CA LYS A 152 -12.72 -2.32 -14.28
C LYS A 152 -11.31 -2.91 -14.43
N HIS A 153 -10.44 -2.69 -13.46
CA HIS A 153 -9.07 -3.22 -13.45
C HIS A 153 -8.79 -4.09 -12.22
N GLY A 154 -9.51 -3.84 -11.12
CA GLY A 154 -9.27 -4.46 -9.83
C GLY A 154 -9.40 -5.98 -9.85
N VAL A 155 -10.35 -6.55 -10.61
CA VAL A 155 -10.52 -8.02 -10.69
C VAL A 155 -9.27 -8.68 -11.25
N ARG A 156 -8.74 -8.17 -12.37
CA ARG A 156 -7.53 -8.68 -12.99
C ARG A 156 -6.32 -8.53 -12.06
N LEU A 157 -6.19 -7.38 -11.42
CA LEU A 157 -5.06 -7.07 -10.55
C LEU A 157 -5.11 -7.83 -9.21
N GLU A 158 -6.30 -8.12 -8.67
CA GLU A 158 -6.48 -9.00 -7.51
C GLU A 158 -5.99 -10.42 -7.81
N LEU A 159 -6.30 -10.96 -9.00
CA LEU A 159 -5.78 -12.26 -9.43
C LEU A 159 -4.24 -12.27 -9.50
N GLU A 160 -3.61 -11.16 -9.90
CA GLU A 160 -2.15 -11.02 -9.87
C GLU A 160 -1.61 -11.02 -8.43
N TRP A 161 -2.31 -10.37 -7.50
CA TRP A 161 -1.96 -10.40 -6.07
C TRP A 161 -2.07 -11.78 -5.45
N ILE A 162 -3.14 -12.50 -5.75
CA ILE A 162 -3.36 -13.87 -5.26
C ILE A 162 -2.22 -14.77 -5.76
N LYS A 163 -1.84 -14.70 -7.04
CA LYS A 163 -0.72 -15.48 -7.60
C LYS A 163 0.64 -15.17 -6.96
N LYS A 164 0.82 -13.94 -6.48
CA LYS A 164 2.08 -13.48 -5.85
C LYS A 164 2.16 -13.82 -4.36
N SER A 165 1.01 -14.02 -3.72
CA SER A 165 0.93 -14.23 -2.28
C SER A 165 0.98 -15.72 -1.96
N GLU A 166 1.62 -16.07 -0.85
CA GLU A 166 1.78 -17.44 -0.37
C GLU A 166 0.97 -17.67 0.91
#